data_AF-A0A2E0BR03-F1
#
_entry.id   AF-A0A2E0BR03-F1
#
_cell.length_a   1.000
_cell.length_b   1.000
_cell.length_c   1.000
_cell.angle_alpha   90.00
_cell.angle_beta   90.00
_cell.angle_gamma   90.00
#
_symmetry.space_group_name_H-M   'P 1'
#
loop_
_entity.id
_entity.type
_entity.pdbx_description
1 polymer ?
#
loop_
_entity_poly.entity_id
_entity_poly.type
_entity_poly.pdbx_seq_one_letter_code
_entity_poly.pdbx_strand_id
1 'polypeptide(L)'
;MAKLKDLIEENFSLVGGMVSTPSINRDGSSLSAIVEDQYGETQEERVDAKQVMEALSQYNEIGKQLYMNDDLRETAEKLSQIAQLTKNHTLSETEDWFDKVTVNRNMKELTNFSKQFGKISNEAQAVRERLATLYEDMGNILNRYYDIPEVEKHDSEGVVSEKDGEYEKFFQGALKKFGVSSPDELGDDDKKKKFFNYVDANYKAKNEKD
;
A
#
# COMPACT_ATOMS: atom_id res chain seq x y z
N MET A 1 21.07 50.87 54.06
CA MET A 1 21.27 49.83 53.04
C MET A 1 20.03 48.97 53.01
N ALA A 2 19.15 49.23 52.04
CA ALA A 2 17.92 48.47 51.85
C ALA A 2 18.26 47.09 51.26
N LYS A 3 17.59 46.05 51.73
CA LYS A 3 17.88 44.68 51.31
C LYS A 3 17.25 44.44 49.94
N LEU A 4 17.95 43.71 49.07
CA LEU A 4 17.52 43.33 47.71
C LEU A 4 16.16 42.60 47.65
N LYS A 5 15.63 42.15 48.81
CA LYS A 5 14.33 41.51 48.95
C LYS A 5 13.16 42.49 48.93
N ASP A 6 13.38 43.75 49.31
CA ASP A 6 12.31 44.76 49.42
C ASP A 6 11.99 45.44 48.07
N LEU A 7 12.77 45.16 47.01
CA LEU A 7 12.59 45.69 45.65
C LEU A 7 11.85 44.74 44.70
N ILE A 8 11.52 43.52 45.16
CA ILE A 8 10.83 42.51 44.34
C ILE A 8 9.32 42.48 44.63
N GLU A 9 8.86 43.09 45.73
CA GLU A 9 7.44 43.04 46.13
C GLU A 9 6.52 44.09 45.49
N GLU A 10 7.03 45.07 44.74
CA GLU A 10 6.19 46.24 44.38
C GLU A 10 6.06 46.58 42.89
N ASN A 11 6.45 45.71 41.94
CA ASN A 11 6.29 46.08 40.52
C ASN A 11 5.95 44.95 39.53
N PHE A 12 5.07 44.03 39.91
CA PHE A 12 4.33 43.23 38.92
C PHE A 12 2.83 43.26 39.18
N SER A 13 2.27 44.47 39.20
CA SER A 13 0.85 44.67 38.95
C SER A 13 0.58 44.51 37.44
N LEU A 14 -0.25 43.53 37.10
CA LEU A 14 -1.33 43.63 36.10
C LEU A 14 -1.04 44.44 34.81
N VAL A 15 -0.51 43.82 33.75
CA VAL A 15 -1.03 43.87 32.36
C VAL A 15 -0.33 42.76 31.57
N GLY A 16 -1.06 41.71 31.19
CA GLY A 16 -0.55 40.66 30.30
C GLY A 16 -1.17 39.32 30.67
N GLY A 17 -2.34 39.02 30.08
CA GLY A 17 -3.10 37.82 30.39
C GLY A 17 -2.29 36.53 30.22
N MET A 18 -2.06 35.84 31.33
CA MET A 18 -1.65 34.44 31.34
C MET A 18 -2.86 33.65 31.81
N VAL A 19 -3.42 32.81 30.92
CA VAL A 19 -4.43 31.82 31.29
C VAL A 19 -3.72 30.76 32.12
N SER A 20 -3.87 30.86 33.44
CA SER A 20 -3.55 29.74 34.35
C SER A 20 -4.62 28.67 34.12
N THR A 21 -4.26 27.59 33.45
CA THR A 21 -5.05 26.36 33.49
C THR A 21 -4.76 25.68 34.83
N PRO A 22 -5.79 25.28 35.60
CA PRO A 22 -5.55 24.63 36.88
C PRO A 22 -4.77 23.34 36.63
N SER A 23 -3.77 23.11 37.48
CA SER A 23 -3.00 21.87 37.55
C SER A 23 -3.97 20.71 37.77
N ILE A 24 -4.16 19.89 36.73
CA ILE A 24 -4.91 18.65 36.81
C ILE A 24 -4.17 17.70 37.76
N ASN A 25 -4.94 17.21 38.71
CA ASN A 25 -4.58 16.34 39.82
C ASN A 25 -3.65 15.19 39.42
N ARG A 26 -2.46 15.20 40.01
CA ARG A 26 -1.97 14.21 40.99
C ARG A 26 -2.87 12.99 41.24
N ASP A 27 -2.97 12.11 40.26
CA ASP A 27 -3.11 10.65 40.46
C ASP A 27 -2.26 9.96 39.40
N GLY A 28 -1.50 8.95 39.81
CA GLY A 28 -0.39 8.37 39.06
C GLY A 28 -0.80 7.56 37.83
N SER A 29 -1.41 8.18 36.83
CA SER A 29 -1.58 7.59 35.50
C SER A 29 -0.22 7.59 34.80
N SER A 30 0.52 6.50 34.96
CA SER A 30 1.71 6.22 34.17
C SER A 30 1.38 6.35 32.68
N LEU A 31 2.34 6.75 31.84
CA LEU A 31 2.17 6.78 30.38
C LEU A 31 1.66 5.43 29.86
N SER A 32 2.02 4.33 30.52
CA SER A 32 1.47 2.99 30.32
C SER A 32 -0.05 2.93 30.50
N ALA A 33 -0.64 3.55 31.52
CA ALA A 33 -2.09 3.56 31.74
C ALA A 33 -2.86 4.36 30.66
N ILE A 34 -2.27 5.43 30.12
CA ILE A 34 -2.84 6.19 29.00
C ILE A 34 -2.73 5.37 27.69
N VAL A 35 -1.64 4.62 27.54
CA VAL A 35 -1.42 3.70 26.41
C VAL A 35 -2.31 2.45 26.54
N GLU A 36 -2.69 2.03 27.74
CA GLU A 36 -3.55 0.87 27.99
C GLU A 36 -5.03 1.22 27.76
N ASP A 37 -5.49 2.39 28.24
CA ASP A 37 -6.85 2.91 28.07
C ASP A 37 -7.19 3.21 26.59
N GLN A 38 -6.19 3.59 25.79
CA GLN A 38 -6.37 3.90 24.36
C GLN A 38 -6.28 2.65 23.44
N TYR A 39 -5.72 1.53 23.90
CA TYR A 39 -5.40 0.37 23.04
C TYR A 39 -5.94 -0.99 23.53
N GLY A 40 -6.55 -1.08 24.72
CA GLY A 40 -7.11 -2.33 25.27
C GLY A 40 -6.04 -3.34 25.70
N GLU A 41 -6.40 -4.24 26.62
CA GLU A 41 -5.51 -5.30 27.12
C GLU A 41 -4.84 -6.03 25.96
N THR A 42 -3.52 -5.84 25.82
CA THR A 42 -2.73 -6.60 24.87
C THR A 42 -2.50 -7.96 25.50
N GLN A 43 -3.38 -8.92 25.22
CA GLN A 43 -3.00 -10.33 25.41
C GLN A 43 -1.82 -10.58 24.45
N GLU A 44 -0.62 -10.62 25.02
CA GLU A 44 0.63 -10.91 24.31
C GLU A 44 0.61 -12.36 23.84
N GLU A 45 -0.07 -12.61 22.73
CA GLU A 45 0.08 -13.86 22.00
C GLU A 45 1.46 -13.82 21.33
N ARG A 46 2.41 -14.61 21.87
CA ARG A 46 3.77 -14.72 21.32
C ARG A 46 3.69 -15.30 19.91
N VAL A 47 3.75 -14.43 18.92
CA VAL A 47 3.83 -14.81 17.51
C VAL A 47 5.19 -15.48 17.27
N ASP A 48 5.18 -16.66 16.66
CA ASP A 48 6.40 -17.40 16.32
C ASP A 48 7.20 -16.60 15.27
N ALA A 49 8.47 -16.31 15.57
CA ALA A 49 9.39 -15.61 14.66
C ALA A 49 9.41 -16.23 13.25
N LYS A 50 9.18 -17.54 13.17
CA LYS A 50 9.05 -18.27 11.91
C LYS A 50 7.87 -17.79 11.06
N GLN A 51 6.72 -17.53 11.67
CA GLN A 51 5.53 -17.03 10.96
C GLN A 51 5.77 -15.61 10.42
N VAL A 52 6.49 -14.78 11.18
CA VAL A 52 6.88 -13.43 10.74
C VAL A 52 7.83 -13.50 9.56
N MET A 53 8.88 -14.34 9.62
CA MET A 53 9.81 -14.52 8.50
C MET A 53 9.12 -15.06 7.25
N GLU A 54 8.20 -16.01 7.39
CA GLU A 54 7.42 -16.54 6.28
C GLU A 54 6.58 -15.45 5.61
N ALA A 55 5.85 -14.65 6.40
CA ALA A 55 5.06 -13.54 5.88
C ALA A 55 5.93 -12.47 5.21
N LEU A 56 7.07 -12.10 5.82
CA LEU A 56 8.02 -11.14 5.26
C LEU A 56 8.67 -11.64 3.96
N SER A 57 8.92 -12.94 3.82
CA SER A 57 9.48 -13.52 2.59
C SER A 57 8.59 -13.29 1.37
N GLN A 58 7.27 -13.17 1.59
CA GLN A 58 6.28 -12.93 0.55
C GLN A 58 6.14 -11.45 0.17
N TYR A 59 6.66 -10.51 0.98
CA TYR A 59 6.47 -9.08 0.79
C TYR A 59 6.90 -8.58 -0.60
N ASN A 60 8.06 -9.02 -1.08
CA ASN A 60 8.56 -8.63 -2.40
C ASN A 60 7.72 -9.20 -3.55
N GLU A 61 7.09 -10.36 -3.35
CA GLU A 61 6.24 -10.97 -4.37
C GLU A 61 4.88 -10.26 -4.45
N ILE A 62 4.32 -9.87 -3.30
CA ILE A 62 3.13 -9.01 -3.21
C ILE A 62 3.35 -7.70 -3.99
N GLY A 63 4.54 -7.11 -3.86
CA GLY A 63 4.90 -5.90 -4.60
C GLY A 63 4.89 -6.08 -6.13
N LYS A 64 5.25 -7.27 -6.65
CA LYS A 64 5.16 -7.55 -8.09
C LYS A 64 3.72 -7.76 -8.53
N GLN A 65 2.91 -8.44 -7.72
CA GLN A 65 1.50 -8.70 -7.99
C GLN A 65 0.70 -7.40 -8.12
N LEU A 66 1.02 -6.39 -7.31
CA LEU A 66 0.39 -5.06 -7.37
C LEU A 66 0.44 -4.41 -8.77
N TYR A 67 1.49 -4.68 -9.54
CA TYR A 67 1.65 -4.15 -10.90
C TYR A 67 1.12 -5.10 -11.99
N MET A 68 0.88 -6.37 -11.67
CA MET A 68 0.63 -7.44 -12.66
C MET A 68 -0.75 -8.08 -12.58
N ASN A 69 -1.43 -8.09 -11.42
CA ASN A 69 -2.71 -8.81 -11.24
C ASN A 69 -3.68 -8.06 -10.32
N ASP A 70 -4.97 -8.18 -10.67
CA ASP A 70 -6.04 -7.26 -10.31
C ASP A 70 -6.66 -7.40 -8.91
N ASP A 71 -6.23 -8.34 -8.07
CA ASP A 71 -6.84 -8.49 -6.74
C ASP A 71 -6.14 -7.61 -5.68
N LEU A 72 -6.50 -6.32 -5.73
CA LEU A 72 -6.07 -5.33 -4.75
C LEU A 72 -6.58 -5.66 -3.33
N ARG A 73 -7.66 -6.43 -3.21
CA ARG A 73 -8.23 -6.82 -1.91
C ARG A 73 -7.39 -7.91 -1.27
N GLU A 74 -7.05 -8.95 -2.00
CA GLU A 74 -6.14 -10.00 -1.53
C GLU A 74 -4.75 -9.41 -1.18
N THR A 75 -4.26 -8.48 -2.01
CA THR A 75 -3.02 -7.74 -1.74
C THR A 75 -3.12 -6.96 -0.42
N ALA A 76 -4.23 -6.26 -0.18
CA ALA A 76 -4.47 -5.53 1.06
C ALA A 76 -4.55 -6.44 2.29
N GLU A 77 -5.17 -7.62 2.17
CA GLU A 77 -5.26 -8.61 3.23
C GLU A 77 -3.87 -9.13 3.62
N LYS A 78 -3.05 -9.52 2.64
CA LYS A 78 -1.67 -10.00 2.88
C LYS A 78 -0.79 -8.93 3.54
N LEU A 79 -0.85 -7.68 3.05
CA LEU A 79 -0.12 -6.56 3.66
C LEU A 79 -0.60 -6.26 5.08
N SER A 80 -1.90 -6.37 5.35
CA SER A 80 -2.45 -6.24 6.70
C SER A 80 -1.93 -7.34 7.63
N GLN A 81 -1.88 -8.59 7.17
CA GLN A 81 -1.33 -9.71 7.94
C GLN A 81 0.15 -9.51 8.28
N ILE A 82 0.97 -9.13 7.31
CA ILE A 82 2.40 -8.81 7.54
C ILE A 82 2.55 -7.70 8.59
N ALA A 83 1.76 -6.63 8.50
CA ALA A 83 1.82 -5.52 9.45
C ALA A 83 1.45 -5.94 10.87
N GLN A 84 0.43 -6.78 11.05
CA GLN A 84 0.00 -7.25 12.39
C GLN A 84 1.02 -8.23 12.99
N LEU A 85 1.49 -9.22 12.22
CA LEU A 85 2.49 -10.18 12.68
C LEU A 85 3.79 -9.49 13.07
N THR A 86 4.27 -8.56 12.22
CA THR A 86 5.50 -7.79 12.48
C THR A 86 5.33 -6.91 13.71
N LYS A 87 4.20 -6.22 13.87
CA LYS A 87 3.91 -5.40 15.06
C LYS A 87 3.95 -6.24 16.32
N ASN A 88 3.20 -7.34 16.35
CA ASN A 88 3.05 -8.15 17.55
C ASN A 88 4.39 -8.75 17.99
N HIS A 89 5.15 -9.33 17.05
CA HIS A 89 6.47 -9.88 17.34
C HIS A 89 7.49 -8.80 17.73
N THR A 90 7.54 -7.69 17.00
CA THR A 90 8.55 -6.65 17.29
C THR A 90 8.29 -6.01 18.66
N LEU A 91 7.02 -5.79 19.02
CA LEU A 91 6.68 -5.26 20.35
C LEU A 91 6.94 -6.26 21.47
N SER A 92 6.74 -7.56 21.24
CA SER A 92 7.03 -8.59 22.26
C SER A 92 8.53 -8.76 22.53
N GLU A 93 9.39 -8.48 21.55
CA GLU A 93 10.85 -8.60 21.68
C GLU A 93 11.53 -7.29 22.15
N THR A 94 10.80 -6.19 22.32
CA THR A 94 11.38 -4.89 22.68
C THR A 94 11.33 -4.66 24.20
N GLU A 95 12.45 -4.88 24.89
CA GLU A 95 12.57 -4.75 26.35
C GLU A 95 12.98 -3.35 26.84
N ASP A 96 13.77 -2.58 26.07
CA ASP A 96 14.29 -1.26 26.48
C ASP A 96 13.26 -0.13 26.26
N TRP A 97 13.14 0.77 27.25
CA TRP A 97 12.17 1.85 27.28
C TRP A 97 12.39 2.91 26.18
N PHE A 98 13.64 3.13 25.76
CA PHE A 98 13.95 4.07 24.66
C PHE A 98 13.61 3.47 23.29
N ASP A 99 13.94 2.19 23.10
CA ASP A 99 13.58 1.45 21.89
C ASP A 99 12.07 1.27 21.77
N LYS A 100 11.38 1.07 22.89
CA LYS A 100 9.93 0.90 22.95
C LYS A 100 9.16 2.08 22.37
N VAL A 101 9.62 3.33 22.53
CA VAL A 101 8.93 4.50 21.95
C VAL A 101 9.04 4.52 20.43
N THR A 102 10.26 4.35 19.92
CA THR A 102 10.53 4.37 18.47
C THR A 102 9.87 3.19 17.77
N VAL A 103 10.00 1.99 18.35
CA VAL A 103 9.37 0.76 17.84
C VAL A 103 7.85 0.92 17.82
N ASN A 104 7.23 1.39 18.91
CA ASN A 104 5.78 1.62 18.93
C ASN A 104 5.33 2.62 17.85
N ARG A 105 6.07 3.71 17.68
CA ARG A 105 5.76 4.69 16.63
C ARG A 105 5.83 4.05 15.24
N ASN A 106 6.91 3.33 14.94
CA ASN A 106 7.10 2.70 13.63
C ASN A 106 6.05 1.62 13.38
N MET A 107 5.68 0.81 14.38
CA MET A 107 4.65 -0.21 14.23
C MET A 107 3.24 0.41 14.07
N LYS A 108 2.99 1.56 14.72
CA LYS A 108 1.77 2.34 14.49
C LYS A 108 1.72 2.90 13.07
N GLU A 109 2.82 3.42 12.55
CA GLU A 109 2.91 3.89 11.17
C GLU A 109 2.71 2.74 10.18
N LEU A 110 3.35 1.59 10.40
CA LEU A 110 3.20 0.38 9.57
C LEU A 110 1.74 -0.08 9.48
N THR A 111 1.06 -0.20 10.62
CA THR A 111 -0.37 -0.57 10.65
C THR A 111 -1.27 0.52 10.07
N ASN A 112 -0.88 1.80 10.12
CA ASN A 112 -1.59 2.88 9.47
C ASN A 112 -1.45 2.80 7.94
N PHE A 113 -0.26 2.46 7.43
CA PHE A 113 -0.04 2.25 6.00
C PHE A 113 -0.86 1.08 5.46
N SER A 114 -0.91 -0.06 6.15
CA SER A 114 -1.71 -1.20 5.70
C SER A 114 -3.22 -0.89 5.66
N LYS A 115 -3.74 -0.14 6.64
CA LYS A 115 -5.13 0.34 6.64
C LYS A 115 -5.43 1.28 5.47
N GLN A 116 -4.55 2.25 5.21
CA GLN A 116 -4.70 3.16 4.07
C GLN A 116 -4.66 2.41 2.74
N PHE A 117 -3.74 1.46 2.60
CA PHE A 117 -3.65 0.60 1.43
C PHE A 117 -4.97 -0.14 1.17
N GLY A 118 -5.54 -0.78 2.21
CA GLY A 118 -6.84 -1.46 2.08
C GLY A 118 -7.99 -0.53 1.71
N LYS A 119 -8.02 0.69 2.25
CA LYS A 119 -9.01 1.70 1.87
C LYS A 119 -8.90 2.08 0.39
N ILE A 120 -7.70 2.43 -0.07
CA ILE A 120 -7.44 2.81 -1.46
C ILE A 120 -7.74 1.64 -2.41
N SER A 121 -7.41 0.41 -1.99
CA SER A 121 -7.71 -0.81 -2.76
C SER A 121 -9.22 -0.98 -2.99
N ASN A 122 -10.04 -0.78 -1.95
CA ASN A 122 -11.50 -0.82 -2.08
C ASN A 122 -12.05 0.30 -2.97
N GLU A 123 -11.51 1.51 -2.85
CA GLU A 123 -11.89 2.64 -3.71
C GLU A 123 -11.52 2.37 -5.18
N ALA A 124 -10.34 1.81 -5.44
CA ALA A 124 -9.90 1.42 -6.78
C ALA A 124 -10.80 0.33 -7.38
N GLN A 125 -11.23 -0.64 -6.59
CA GLN A 125 -12.17 -1.67 -7.04
C GLN A 125 -13.53 -1.06 -7.43
N ALA A 126 -14.07 -0.16 -6.61
CA ALA A 126 -15.31 0.54 -6.94
C ALA A 126 -15.18 1.40 -8.20
N VAL A 127 -14.00 1.98 -8.45
CA VAL A 127 -13.71 2.70 -9.70
C VAL A 127 -13.68 1.73 -10.89
N ARG A 128 -13.06 0.56 -10.75
CA ARG A 128 -13.00 -0.47 -11.81
C ARG A 128 -14.38 -0.97 -12.20
N GLU A 129 -15.25 -1.24 -11.22
CA GLU A 129 -16.64 -1.63 -11.48
C GLU A 129 -17.38 -0.58 -12.32
N ARG A 130 -17.21 0.70 -11.99
CA ARG A 130 -17.80 1.80 -12.77
C ARG A 130 -17.24 1.91 -14.18
N LEU A 131 -15.93 1.69 -14.35
CA LEU A 131 -15.30 1.65 -15.66
C LEU A 131 -15.81 0.47 -16.49
N ALA A 132 -15.97 -0.70 -15.88
CA ALA A 132 -16.53 -1.88 -16.54
C ALA A 132 -17.98 -1.62 -16.98
N THR A 133 -18.83 -1.03 -16.12
CA THR A 133 -20.19 -0.64 -16.51
C THR A 133 -20.19 0.34 -17.70
N LEU A 134 -19.34 1.38 -17.67
CA LEU A 134 -19.23 2.32 -18.79
C LEU A 134 -18.77 1.63 -20.08
N TYR A 135 -17.82 0.70 -19.98
CA TYR A 135 -17.36 -0.10 -21.11
C TYR A 135 -18.49 -0.95 -21.69
N GLU A 136 -19.27 -1.64 -20.85
CA GLU A 136 -20.43 -2.42 -21.27
C GLU A 136 -21.50 -1.55 -21.93
N ASP A 137 -21.82 -0.40 -21.34
CA ASP A 137 -22.78 0.57 -21.91
C ASP A 137 -22.35 1.06 -23.29
N MET A 138 -21.06 1.35 -23.48
CA MET A 138 -20.49 1.70 -24.77
C MET A 138 -20.62 0.55 -25.77
N GLY A 139 -20.25 -0.68 -25.37
CA GLY A 139 -20.39 -1.88 -26.20
C GLY A 139 -21.84 -2.10 -26.65
N ASN A 140 -22.80 -1.90 -25.74
CA ASN A 140 -24.23 -2.00 -26.03
C ASN A 140 -24.70 -0.99 -27.09
N ILE A 141 -24.16 0.24 -27.09
CA ILE A 141 -24.47 1.24 -28.12
C ILE A 141 -23.84 0.84 -29.44
N LEU A 142 -22.57 0.41 -29.44
CA LEU A 142 -21.85 0.04 -30.66
C LEU A 142 -22.49 -1.17 -31.36
N ASN A 143 -22.93 -2.18 -30.61
CA ASN A 143 -23.62 -3.36 -31.12
C ASN A 143 -24.94 -3.07 -31.86
N ARG A 144 -25.52 -1.86 -31.69
CA ARG A 144 -26.71 -1.46 -32.46
C ARG A 144 -26.39 -1.10 -33.91
N TYR A 145 -25.14 -0.69 -34.18
CA TYR A 145 -24.71 -0.18 -35.48
C TYR A 145 -23.71 -1.09 -36.18
N TYR A 146 -22.97 -1.87 -35.40
CA TYR A 146 -21.93 -2.77 -35.89
C TYR A 146 -22.21 -4.17 -35.36
N ASP A 147 -22.05 -5.17 -36.23
CA ASP A 147 -22.01 -6.57 -35.83
C ASP A 147 -20.62 -6.85 -35.26
N ILE A 148 -20.45 -6.55 -33.97
CA ILE A 148 -19.19 -6.81 -33.27
C ILE A 148 -19.21 -8.29 -32.89
N PRO A 149 -18.27 -9.10 -33.43
CA PRO A 149 -18.20 -10.49 -33.04
C PRO A 149 -17.99 -10.56 -31.53
N GLU A 150 -18.93 -11.19 -30.84
CA GLU A 150 -18.84 -11.42 -29.40
C GLU A 150 -17.64 -12.35 -29.18
N VAL A 151 -16.53 -11.78 -28.71
CA VAL A 151 -15.43 -12.57 -28.20
C VAL A 151 -16.03 -13.30 -27.00
N GLU A 152 -15.98 -14.64 -26.99
CA GLU A 152 -16.61 -15.47 -25.95
C GLU A 152 -16.49 -14.79 -24.59
N LYS A 153 -17.65 -14.48 -23.98
CA LYS A 153 -17.70 -13.82 -22.69
C LYS A 153 -16.79 -14.58 -21.75
N HIS A 154 -15.70 -13.94 -21.35
CA HIS A 154 -15.03 -14.32 -20.13
C HIS A 154 -16.05 -14.08 -19.03
N ASP A 155 -16.65 -15.15 -18.53
CA ASP A 155 -17.49 -15.09 -17.34
C ASP A 155 -16.67 -14.35 -16.27
N SER A 156 -17.11 -13.13 -15.94
CA SER A 156 -16.46 -12.23 -15.02
C SER A 156 -16.57 -12.75 -13.58
N GLU A 157 -15.92 -13.88 -13.31
CA GLU A 157 -15.36 -14.25 -12.01
C GLU A 157 -13.90 -14.63 -12.22
N GLY A 158 -13.08 -13.60 -12.49
CA GLY A 158 -11.64 -13.73 -12.62
C GLY A 158 -11.20 -14.35 -13.96
N VAL A 159 -9.91 -14.26 -14.22
CA VAL A 159 -9.23 -14.69 -15.45
C VAL A 159 -9.34 -13.64 -16.55
N VAL A 160 -8.31 -12.79 -16.58
CA VAL A 160 -7.81 -12.13 -17.80
C VAL A 160 -7.72 -13.17 -18.91
N SER A 161 -8.31 -12.89 -20.06
CA SER A 161 -8.30 -13.82 -21.18
C SER A 161 -6.89 -14.33 -21.49
N GLU A 162 -6.71 -15.65 -21.55
CA GLU A 162 -5.40 -16.27 -21.78
C GLU A 162 -4.80 -15.87 -23.15
N LYS A 163 -5.58 -15.23 -24.03
CA LYS A 163 -5.14 -14.71 -25.33
C LYS A 163 -4.47 -13.33 -25.24
N ASP A 164 -4.83 -12.48 -24.29
CA ASP A 164 -4.08 -11.23 -24.01
C ASP A 164 -2.76 -11.51 -23.28
N GLY A 165 -2.71 -12.63 -22.54
CA GLY A 165 -1.49 -13.10 -21.88
C GLY A 165 -0.42 -13.63 -22.83
N GLU A 166 -0.75 -14.13 -24.02
CA GLU A 166 0.26 -14.67 -24.95
C GLU A 166 1.14 -13.58 -25.55
N TYR A 167 0.54 -12.48 -26.00
CA TYR A 167 1.30 -11.32 -26.50
C TYR A 167 2.10 -10.68 -25.36
N GLU A 168 1.47 -10.46 -24.21
CA GLU A 168 2.16 -9.85 -23.06
C GLU A 168 3.33 -10.72 -22.57
N LYS A 169 3.15 -12.04 -22.45
CA LYS A 169 4.24 -12.97 -22.09
C LYS A 169 5.35 -12.98 -23.14
N PHE A 170 4.99 -12.95 -24.43
CA PHE A 170 5.97 -12.90 -25.52
C PHE A 170 6.76 -11.58 -25.48
N PHE A 171 6.06 -10.45 -25.32
CA PHE A 171 6.64 -9.12 -25.28
C PHE A 171 7.56 -8.93 -24.08
N GLN A 172 7.15 -9.38 -22.89
CA GLN A 172 8.00 -9.42 -21.69
C GLN A 172 9.21 -10.34 -21.87
N GLY A 173 9.03 -11.47 -22.55
CA GLY A 173 10.14 -12.36 -22.94
C GLY A 173 11.13 -11.68 -23.89
N ALA A 174 10.64 -10.89 -24.84
CA ALA A 174 11.46 -10.08 -25.73
C ALA A 174 12.20 -8.98 -24.95
N LEU A 175 11.54 -8.25 -24.05
CA LEU A 175 12.18 -7.23 -23.20
C LEU A 175 13.35 -7.83 -22.41
N LYS A 176 13.12 -8.99 -21.79
CA LYS A 176 14.18 -9.75 -21.08
C LYS A 176 15.31 -10.19 -22.00
N LYS A 177 15.03 -10.59 -23.25
CA LYS A 177 16.05 -10.94 -24.26
C LYS A 177 16.91 -9.73 -24.65
N PHE A 178 16.31 -8.54 -24.68
CA PHE A 178 17.00 -7.28 -24.97
C PHE A 178 17.62 -6.65 -23.71
N GLY A 179 17.44 -7.27 -22.53
CA GLY A 179 18.03 -6.83 -21.27
C GLY A 179 17.42 -5.56 -20.71
N VAL A 180 16.16 -5.27 -21.07
CA VAL A 180 15.42 -4.08 -20.65
C VAL A 180 14.14 -4.46 -19.91
N SER A 181 13.68 -3.60 -19.02
CA SER A 181 12.41 -3.77 -18.30
C SER A 181 11.25 -3.04 -18.99
N SER A 182 11.57 -2.08 -19.87
CA SER A 182 10.59 -1.36 -20.69
C SER A 182 11.21 -0.91 -22.02
N PRO A 183 10.38 -0.63 -23.05
CA PRO A 183 10.89 -0.12 -24.34
C PRO A 183 11.62 1.22 -24.22
N ASP A 184 11.38 2.01 -23.18
CA ASP A 184 12.01 3.32 -22.98
C ASP A 184 13.48 3.21 -22.58
N GLU A 185 13.86 2.11 -21.93
CA GLU A 185 15.26 1.80 -21.57
C GLU A 185 16.12 1.44 -22.78
N LEU A 186 15.51 1.18 -23.95
CA LEU A 186 16.26 0.89 -25.17
C LEU A 186 17.07 2.10 -25.66
N GLY A 187 16.77 3.31 -25.18
CA GLY A 187 17.60 4.52 -25.24
C GLY A 187 17.85 5.14 -26.62
N ASP A 188 18.07 4.32 -27.64
CA ASP A 188 18.41 4.67 -29.02
C ASP A 188 17.28 4.20 -29.95
N ASP A 189 16.87 5.06 -30.88
CA ASP A 189 15.84 4.77 -31.88
C ASP A 189 16.19 3.55 -32.74
N ASP A 190 17.47 3.30 -33.01
CA ASP A 190 17.89 2.12 -33.76
C ASP A 190 17.73 0.82 -32.97
N LYS A 191 17.84 0.87 -31.64
CA LYS A 191 17.59 -0.27 -30.75
C LYS A 191 16.10 -0.52 -30.57
N LYS A 192 15.31 0.55 -30.46
CA LYS A 192 13.84 0.47 -30.44
C LYS A 192 13.31 -0.18 -31.73
N LYS A 193 13.77 0.29 -32.90
CA LYS A 193 13.41 -0.32 -34.19
C LYS A 193 13.76 -1.81 -34.27
N LYS A 194 14.96 -2.21 -33.81
CA LYS A 194 15.37 -3.62 -33.77
C LYS A 194 14.49 -4.46 -32.84
N PHE A 195 14.09 -3.90 -31.71
CA PHE A 195 13.20 -4.57 -30.77
C PHE A 195 11.81 -4.78 -31.37
N PHE A 196 11.18 -3.73 -31.92
CA PHE A 196 9.85 -3.85 -32.52
C PHE A 196 9.86 -4.74 -33.78
N ASN A 197 10.86 -4.63 -34.64
CA ASN A 197 11.01 -5.54 -35.78
C ASN A 197 11.18 -7.01 -35.34
N TYR A 198 11.83 -7.25 -34.20
CA TYR A 198 11.93 -8.59 -33.62
C TYR A 198 10.57 -9.07 -33.11
N VAL A 199 9.82 -8.22 -32.41
CA VAL A 199 8.47 -8.53 -31.94
C VAL A 199 7.56 -8.86 -33.11
N ASP A 200 7.50 -8.01 -34.13
CA ASP A 200 6.64 -8.20 -35.32
C ASP A 200 7.02 -9.44 -36.13
N ALA A 201 8.32 -9.74 -36.27
CA ALA A 201 8.76 -10.91 -37.04
C ALA A 201 8.52 -12.25 -36.32
N ASN A 202 8.42 -12.23 -34.99
CA ASN A 202 8.38 -13.44 -34.16
C ASN A 202 7.03 -13.67 -33.48
N TYR A 203 6.16 -12.65 -33.38
CA TYR A 203 4.78 -12.79 -32.94
C TYR A 203 3.84 -12.86 -34.15
N LYS A 204 3.20 -14.01 -34.36
CA LYS A 204 2.13 -14.15 -35.35
C LYS A 204 0.79 -14.14 -34.65
N ALA A 205 0.07 -13.01 -34.70
CA ALA A 205 -1.34 -12.99 -34.34
C ALA A 205 -2.09 -13.93 -35.30
N LYS A 206 -2.93 -14.83 -34.79
CA LYS A 206 -3.68 -15.81 -35.60
C LYS A 206 -4.70 -15.19 -36.60
N ASN A 207 -4.75 -13.87 -36.75
CA ASN A 207 -5.74 -13.16 -37.58
C ASN A 207 -5.13 -12.14 -38.56
N GLU A 208 -3.95 -12.40 -39.12
CA GLU A 208 -3.59 -11.82 -40.42
C GLU A 208 -4.00 -12.81 -41.51
N LYS A 209 -5.25 -12.70 -41.97
CA LYS A 209 -5.64 -13.19 -43.30
C LYS A 209 -5.58 -11.99 -44.24
N ASP A 210 -4.74 -12.11 -45.27
CA ASP A 210 -4.76 -11.28 -46.48
C ASP A 210 -6.18 -11.17 -47.08
#